data_AF-A0A839F4E5-F1
#
_entry.id   AF-A0A839F4E5-F1
#
_cell.length_a   1.000
_cell.length_b   1.000
_cell.length_c   1.000
_cell.angle_alpha   90.00
_cell.angle_beta   90.00
_cell.angle_gamma   90.00
#
_symmetry.space_group_name_H-M   'P 1'
#
loop_
_entity.id
_entity.type
_entity.pdbx_description
1 polymer ?
#
loop_
_entity_poly.entity_id
_entity_poly.type
_entity_poly.pdbx_seq_one_letter_code
_entity_poly.pdbx_strand_id
1 'polypeptide(L)'
;MTNEASTTPRAAADWTVAGVQTATGVEGRARVEVLVRGKYTGSVDRGSGVDQLRVAVWDDGQEKDFKVVDIPLGTTAALSVRLGFDGLYAVVADGIGVTVSVGSDAGGEHVFHLDPFFPAKG
;
A
#
# COMPACT_ATOMS: atom_id res chain seq x y z
N MET A 1 -20.76 36.76 1.37
CA MET A 1 -21.00 35.30 1.30
C MET A 1 -19.64 34.64 1.38
N THR A 2 -19.28 34.16 2.56
CA THR A 2 -18.04 33.40 2.79
C THR A 2 -18.34 31.94 2.50
N ASN A 3 -17.74 31.40 1.44
CA ASN A 3 -17.77 29.97 1.18
C ASN A 3 -16.78 29.31 2.15
N GLU A 4 -17.30 28.81 3.26
CA GLU A 4 -16.59 27.85 4.10
C GLU A 4 -16.39 26.57 3.25
N ALA A 5 -15.16 26.35 2.79
CA ALA A 5 -14.78 25.09 2.19
C ALA A 5 -14.98 23.99 3.24
N SER A 6 -16.03 23.18 3.05
CA SER A 6 -16.30 22.03 3.89
C SER A 6 -15.18 21.02 3.68
N THR A 7 -14.18 21.03 4.56
CA THR A 7 -13.23 19.93 4.70
C THR A 7 -13.93 18.79 5.42
N THR A 8 -14.76 18.05 4.67
CA THR A 8 -15.27 16.77 5.15
C THR A 8 -14.08 15.93 5.59
N PRO A 9 -14.03 15.43 6.85
CA PRO A 9 -12.96 14.56 7.28
C PRO A 9 -12.91 13.37 6.33
N ARG A 10 -11.78 13.21 5.62
CA ARG A 10 -11.53 12.02 4.82
C ARG A 10 -11.60 10.84 5.78
N ALA A 11 -12.67 10.05 5.71
CA ALA A 11 -12.80 8.84 6.51
C ALA A 11 -11.50 8.06 6.36
N ALA A 12 -10.82 7.80 7.47
CA ALA A 12 -9.64 6.93 7.50
C ALA A 12 -10.08 5.62 6.83
N ALA A 13 -9.55 5.36 5.65
CA ALA A 13 -9.96 4.21 4.87
C ALA A 13 -9.68 2.95 5.68
N ASP A 14 -10.64 2.03 5.72
CA ASP A 14 -10.54 0.73 6.40
C ASP A 14 -9.51 -0.16 5.69
N TRP A 15 -8.23 0.15 5.87
CA TRP A 15 -7.13 -0.61 5.30
C TRP A 15 -6.82 -1.82 6.18
N THR A 16 -6.64 -2.96 5.54
CA THR A 16 -6.20 -4.20 6.18
C THR A 16 -5.02 -4.76 5.40
N VAL A 17 -4.04 -5.28 6.13
CA VAL A 17 -2.85 -5.91 5.58
C VAL A 17 -2.77 -7.31 6.14
N ALA A 18 -2.64 -8.29 5.24
CA ALA A 18 -2.30 -9.66 5.57
C ALA A 18 -1.05 -10.05 4.78
N GLY A 19 -0.28 -10.99 5.30
CA GLY A 19 0.91 -11.44 4.60
C GLY A 19 1.45 -12.73 5.20
N VAL A 20 2.21 -13.45 4.38
CA VAL A 20 2.87 -14.68 4.77
C VAL A 20 4.30 -14.67 4.28
N GLN A 21 5.22 -15.17 5.10
CA GLN A 21 6.56 -15.54 4.68
C GLN A 21 6.64 -17.06 4.64
N THR A 22 6.91 -17.58 3.46
CA THR A 22 7.17 -19.00 3.24
C THR A 22 8.68 -19.21 3.18
N ALA A 23 9.24 -19.98 4.11
CA ALA A 23 10.64 -20.34 4.12
C ALA A 23 10.78 -21.85 3.91
N THR A 24 11.36 -22.26 2.78
CA THR A 24 11.42 -23.68 2.38
C THR A 24 12.67 -24.42 2.88
N GLY A 25 13.51 -23.77 3.69
CA GLY A 25 14.80 -24.33 4.15
C GLY A 25 15.87 -24.43 3.06
N VAL A 26 15.52 -24.11 1.81
CA VAL A 26 16.45 -24.00 0.68
C VAL A 26 16.80 -22.53 0.50
N GLU A 27 18.11 -22.24 0.47
CA GLU A 27 18.62 -20.89 0.25
C GLU A 27 18.06 -20.29 -1.04
N GLY A 28 17.63 -19.03 -0.99
CA GLY A 28 17.06 -18.31 -2.14
C GLY A 28 15.63 -18.73 -2.53
N ARG A 29 14.96 -19.60 -1.77
CA ARG A 29 13.56 -19.99 -2.03
C ARG A 29 12.57 -19.48 -0.97
N ALA A 30 13.01 -18.59 -0.10
CA ALA A 30 12.09 -17.86 0.76
C ALA A 30 11.30 -16.84 -0.08
N ARG A 31 10.04 -16.62 0.27
CA ARG A 31 9.20 -15.60 -0.38
C ARG A 31 8.28 -14.95 0.64
N VAL A 32 8.09 -13.64 0.47
CA VAL A 32 7.13 -12.85 1.22
C VAL A 32 6.01 -12.43 0.28
N GLU A 33 4.77 -12.69 0.69
CA GLU A 33 3.57 -12.26 -0.01
C GLU A 33 2.73 -11.37 0.89
N VAL A 34 2.27 -10.24 0.37
CA VAL A 34 1.48 -9.25 1.10
C VAL A 34 0.20 -8.95 0.33
N LEU A 35 -0.91 -8.89 1.03
CA LEU A 35 -2.23 -8.55 0.52
C LEU A 35 -2.76 -7.34 1.27
N VAL A 36 -2.85 -6.23 0.55
CA VAL A 36 -3.39 -4.96 1.04
C VAL A 36 -4.81 -4.81 0.52
N ARG A 37 -5.77 -4.62 1.42
CA ARG A 37 -7.17 -4.35 1.07
C ARG A 37 -7.63 -3.07 1.71
N GLY A 38 -8.51 -2.35 1.02
CA GLY A 38 -9.10 -1.12 1.56
C GLY A 38 -10.19 -0.59 0.66
N LYS A 39 -10.68 0.60 0.99
CA LYS A 39 -11.58 1.37 0.13
C LYS A 39 -11.01 2.76 -0.06
N TYR A 40 -11.14 3.30 -1.25
CA TYR A 40 -10.64 4.62 -1.57
C TYR A 40 -11.58 5.35 -2.53
N THR A 41 -11.81 6.64 -2.26
CA THR A 41 -12.58 7.52 -3.14
C THR A 41 -11.61 8.34 -3.97
N GLY A 42 -11.67 8.18 -5.30
CA GLY A 42 -10.87 8.97 -6.23
C GLY A 42 -11.28 10.43 -6.17
N SER A 43 -10.37 11.32 -5.77
CA SER A 43 -10.68 12.74 -5.62
C SER A 43 -9.64 13.68 -6.21
N VAL A 44 -8.45 13.17 -6.54
CA VAL A 44 -7.36 13.97 -7.11
C VAL A 44 -7.22 13.69 -8.59
N ASP A 45 -7.67 14.62 -9.43
CA ASP A 45 -7.44 14.58 -10.88
C ASP A 45 -6.05 15.13 -11.20
N ARG A 46 -5.25 14.34 -11.93
CA ARG A 46 -3.93 14.75 -12.44
C ARG A 46 -3.94 14.97 -13.97
N GLY A 47 -5.11 15.20 -14.55
CA GLY A 47 -5.30 15.50 -15.97
C GLY A 47 -5.71 14.28 -16.82
N SER A 48 -6.03 13.16 -16.18
CA SER A 48 -6.38 11.89 -16.84
C SER A 48 -7.81 11.42 -16.57
N GLY A 49 -8.56 12.13 -15.72
CA GLY A 49 -9.90 11.70 -15.32
C GLY A 49 -9.92 10.53 -14.33
N VAL A 50 -8.75 10.14 -13.80
CA VAL A 50 -8.59 9.13 -12.75
C VAL A 50 -7.67 9.67 -11.65
N ASP A 51 -7.93 9.26 -10.40
CA ASP A 51 -6.95 9.36 -9.32
C ASP A 51 -6.09 8.09 -9.33
N GLN A 52 -4.86 8.19 -8.89
CA GLN A 52 -3.95 7.04 -8.84
C GLN A 52 -3.54 6.77 -7.40
N LEU A 53 -3.41 5.50 -7.06
CA LEU A 53 -2.83 5.06 -5.80
C LEU A 53 -1.66 4.14 -6.04
N ARG A 54 -0.51 4.46 -5.44
CA ARG A 54 0.63 3.56 -5.33
C ARG A 54 0.50 2.76 -4.04
N VAL A 55 0.52 1.44 -4.14
CA VAL A 55 0.61 0.50 -3.01
C VAL A 55 1.98 -0.15 -3.06
N ALA A 56 2.79 -0.02 -2.01
CA ALA A 56 4.18 -0.49 -2.01
C ALA A 56 4.54 -1.22 -0.71
N VAL A 57 5.44 -2.19 -0.84
CA VAL A 57 6.05 -2.93 0.27
C VAL A 57 7.54 -2.63 0.33
N TRP A 58 8.03 -2.42 1.55
CA TRP A 58 9.39 -1.96 1.86
C TRP A 58 10.03 -2.89 2.88
N ASP A 59 11.33 -3.11 2.77
CA ASP A 59 12.11 -3.87 3.75
C ASP A 59 13.49 -3.23 3.87
N ASP A 60 13.89 -2.91 5.11
CA ASP A 60 15.10 -2.16 5.46
C ASP A 60 15.30 -0.86 4.65
N GLY A 61 14.20 -0.12 4.43
CA GLY A 61 14.20 1.15 3.70
C GLY A 61 14.30 1.03 2.18
N GLN A 62 14.27 -0.20 1.64
CA GLN A 62 14.24 -0.46 0.19
C GLN A 62 12.84 -0.88 -0.26
N GLU A 63 12.34 -0.28 -1.33
CA GLU A 63 11.09 -0.71 -1.98
C GLU A 63 11.34 -2.07 -2.64
N LYS A 64 10.56 -3.09 -2.26
CA LYS A 64 10.72 -4.44 -2.80
C LYS A 64 9.72 -4.73 -3.92
N ASP A 65 8.51 -4.21 -3.82
CA ASP A 65 7.47 -4.32 -4.85
C ASP A 65 6.44 -3.20 -4.71
N PHE A 66 5.81 -2.80 -5.82
CA PHE A 66 4.73 -1.82 -5.82
C PHE A 66 3.76 -2.03 -6.99
N LYS A 67 2.54 -1.52 -6.82
CA LYS A 67 1.54 -1.43 -7.88
C LYS A 67 0.84 -0.09 -7.85
N VAL A 68 0.51 0.42 -9.03
CA VAL A 68 -0.34 1.61 -9.20
C VAL A 68 -1.74 1.15 -9.60
N VAL A 69 -2.76 1.69 -8.94
CA VAL A 69 -4.17 1.42 -9.21
C VAL A 69 -4.87 2.72 -9.61
N ASP A 70 -5.56 2.69 -10.74
CA ASP A 70 -6.38 3.80 -11.21
C ASP A 70 -7.79 3.73 -10.58
N ILE A 71 -8.25 4.86 -10.06
CA ILE A 71 -9.54 5.02 -9.40
C ILE A 71 -10.32 6.09 -10.15
N PRO A 72 -11.50 5.78 -10.72
CA PRO A 72 -12.34 6.79 -11.34
C PRO A 72 -12.68 7.92 -10.36
N LEU A 73 -12.60 9.16 -10.83
CA LEU A 73 -12.91 10.32 -10.01
C LEU A 73 -14.36 10.31 -9.52
N GLY A 74 -14.58 10.77 -8.29
CA GLY A 74 -15.88 10.82 -7.65
C GLY A 74 -16.45 9.45 -7.24
N THR A 75 -15.70 8.36 -7.46
CA THR A 75 -16.14 6.99 -7.16
C THR A 75 -15.33 6.40 -6.03
N THR A 76 -16.00 5.66 -5.14
CA THR A 76 -15.34 4.81 -4.13
C THR A 76 -15.11 3.41 -4.71
N ALA A 77 -13.85 3.00 -4.81
CA ALA A 77 -13.46 1.67 -5.22
C ALA A 77 -12.99 0.83 -4.02
N ALA A 78 -13.34 -0.46 -4.02
CA ALA A 78 -12.72 -1.45 -3.14
C ALA A 78 -11.42 -1.95 -3.78
N LEU A 79 -10.38 -2.04 -2.97
CA LEU A 79 -9.02 -2.37 -3.39
C LEU A 79 -8.58 -3.70 -2.78
N SER A 80 -7.86 -4.49 -3.58
CA SER A 80 -7.26 -5.76 -3.17
C SER A 80 -5.98 -5.98 -3.96
N VAL A 81 -4.86 -5.48 -3.43
CA VAL A 81 -3.56 -5.47 -4.10
C VAL A 81 -2.65 -6.52 -3.49
N ARG A 82 -2.15 -7.44 -4.32
CA ARG A 82 -1.11 -8.42 -3.93
C ARG A 82 0.26 -7.90 -4.35
N LEU A 83 1.19 -7.89 -3.41
CA LEU A 83 2.59 -7.57 -3.58
C LEU A 83 3.44 -8.75 -3.10
N GLY A 84 4.69 -8.83 -3.52
CA GLY A 84 5.61 -9.80 -2.95
C GLY A 84 7.02 -9.70 -3.49
N PHE A 85 7.94 -10.30 -2.74
CA PHE A 85 9.36 -10.34 -3.09
C PHE A 85 9.99 -11.65 -2.62
N ASP A 86 11.09 -12.01 -3.27
CA ASP A 86 11.87 -13.20 -2.92
C ASP A 86 12.91 -12.84 -1.84
N GLY A 87 13.13 -13.78 -0.93
CA GLY A 87 13.98 -13.60 0.25
C GLY A 87 13.21 -13.69 1.56
N LEU A 88 13.96 -13.52 2.65
CA LEU A 88 13.40 -13.33 3.99
C LEU A 88 13.26 -11.83 4.24
N TYR A 89 12.19 -11.41 4.92
CA TYR A 89 12.13 -10.08 5.51
C TYR A 89 12.90 -10.04 6.84
N ALA A 90 13.17 -8.84 7.35
CA ALA A 90 13.70 -8.66 8.70
C ALA A 90 15.04 -9.39 8.94
N VAL A 91 15.99 -9.22 8.02
CA VAL A 91 17.37 -9.65 8.29
C VAL A 91 18.03 -8.67 9.27
N VAL A 92 17.64 -7.39 9.24
CA VAL A 92 18.21 -6.31 10.09
C VAL A 92 17.14 -5.56 10.89
N ALA A 93 15.99 -5.18 10.30
CA ALA A 93 14.86 -4.61 11.03
C ALA A 93 13.88 -5.68 11.54
N ASP A 94 12.93 -5.31 12.40
CA ASP A 94 11.97 -6.25 13.00
C ASP A 94 10.88 -6.71 12.00
N GLY A 95 10.56 -5.91 10.98
CA GLY A 95 9.46 -6.18 10.03
C GLY A 95 9.57 -5.43 8.71
N ILE A 96 8.48 -5.45 7.92
CA ILE A 96 8.38 -4.74 6.63
C ILE A 96 7.47 -3.52 6.73
N GLY A 97 7.71 -2.52 5.89
CA GLY A 97 6.82 -1.39 5.70
C GLY A 97 5.79 -1.65 4.60
N VAL A 98 4.56 -1.18 4.80
CA VAL A 98 3.50 -1.16 3.78
C VAL A 98 2.96 0.25 3.67
N THR A 99 2.89 0.76 2.45
CA THR A 99 2.44 2.13 2.18
C THR A 99 1.37 2.13 1.09
N VAL A 100 0.42 3.06 1.24
CA VAL A 100 -0.46 3.50 0.15
C VAL A 100 -0.33 5.01 0.05
N SER A 101 -0.02 5.50 -1.14
CA SER A 101 0.17 6.93 -1.41
C SER A 101 -0.63 7.39 -2.62
N VAL A 102 -1.03 8.66 -2.62
CA VAL A 102 -1.70 9.26 -3.77
C VAL A 102 -0.70 9.57 -4.88
N GLY A 103 -1.07 9.25 -6.11
CA GLY A 103 -0.24 9.36 -7.30
C GLY A 103 0.47 8.05 -7.63
N SER A 104 1.26 8.08 -8.71
CA SER A 104 2.08 6.96 -9.17
C SER A 104 3.43 6.86 -8.46
N ASP A 105 3.89 7.94 -7.82
CA ASP A 105 5.28 8.09 -7.39
C ASP A 105 5.47 7.70 -5.92
N ALA A 106 6.65 7.19 -5.59
CA ALA A 106 6.97 6.74 -4.23
C ALA A 106 6.95 7.88 -3.18
N GLY A 107 7.11 9.14 -3.61
CA GLY A 107 7.05 10.32 -2.74
C GLY A 107 5.66 10.95 -2.59
N GLY A 108 4.60 10.28 -3.07
CA GLY A 108 3.23 10.76 -2.94
C GLY A 108 2.75 10.85 -1.49
N GLU A 109 1.76 11.70 -1.24
CA GLU A 109 1.12 11.83 0.08
C GLU A 109 0.57 10.48 0.55
N HIS A 110 0.94 10.05 1.76
CA HIS A 110 0.49 8.79 2.34
C HIS A 110 -0.99 8.88 2.76
N VAL A 111 -1.78 7.90 2.30
CA VAL A 111 -3.16 7.68 2.76
C VAL A 111 -3.27 6.48 3.69
N PHE A 112 -2.26 5.62 3.68
CA PHE A 112 -2.06 4.55 4.64
C PHE A 112 -0.56 4.26 4.78
N HIS A 113 -0.14 3.97 6.01
CA HIS A 113 1.22 3.59 6.34
C HIS A 113 1.18 2.61 7.50
N LEU A 114 1.88 1.48 7.36
CA LEU A 114 2.03 0.45 8.39
C LEU A 114 3.48 -0.02 8.40
N ASP A 115 4.20 0.33 9.45
CA ASP A 115 5.59 -0.05 9.68
C ASP A 115 5.84 -0.09 11.20
N PRO A 116 6.23 -1.23 11.80
CA PRO A 116 6.48 -2.52 11.16
C PRO A 116 5.20 -3.36 10.94
N PHE A 117 5.18 -4.11 9.84
CA PHE A 117 4.28 -5.23 9.59
C PHE A 117 5.05 -6.55 9.65
N PHE A 118 4.46 -7.56 10.30
CA PHE A 118 5.05 -8.88 10.46
C PHE A 118 4.22 -9.93 9.70
N PRO A 119 4.66 -10.36 8.50
CA PRO A 119 4.05 -11.49 7.80
C PRO A 119 4.01 -12.73 8.69
N ALA A 120 2.88 -13.45 8.65
CA ALA A 120 2.72 -14.72 9.32
C ALA A 120 3.70 -15.76 8.77
N LYS A 121 4.01 -16.80 9.54
CA LYS A 121 4.81 -17.93 9.05
C LYS A 121 3.92 -18.85 8.21
N GLY A 122 4.36 -19.14 6.98
CA GLY A 122 3.72 -20.06 6.04
C GLY A 122 4.23 -21.50 6.15
#